data_AF-A0A1G7EGX6-F1
#
_entry.id   AF-A0A1G7EGX6-F1
#
_cell.length_a   1.000
_cell.length_b   1.000
_cell.length_c   1.000
_cell.angle_alpha   90.00
_cell.angle_beta   90.00
_cell.angle_gamma   90.00
#
_symmetry.space_group_name_H-M   'P 1'
#
loop_
_entity.id
_entity.type
_entity.pdbx_description
1 polymer ?
#
loop_
_entity_poly.entity_id
_entity_poly.type
_entity_poly.pdbx_seq_one_letter_code
_entity_poly.pdbx_strand_id
1 'polypeptide(L)'
;MGGRTLGFRVCRLAMAVAMVVAVWPVNGVTAEDRVALVIGNSAYQHTTPLTNPGNDARAMADLLARLDFAVLDGRDLDKRAMESLLREFGQQAGMADVALVFYAGHALQVGGENYLLPIDARLMSEGDLKWEAVPLAFVMEEADRAARLRLILLDACRDNPLAEQMARAARGRSVNVGRGLAIIDTTSTVTDTLIAYATEAGAIADDGRGRNSPFTEALLEHLPTPGKEIRLVMGDIRDAVSRKTNGRQIPWVSASLGGTEYILAPGATPSPAPSPTVATPPEPAGPASADLDLAFWNSVKDSGSVAAFEAYLRRFPEGVFADLAHLRIQDLKAPPAPNEPAVAARTAGPEPQPGASAQVSALPPGRFPEGSTRRLRAADLARLSTQDLAEMRNEIYARHGYVFRTARWSRHFQATDWYRPNPSGTVTLTPVEQANVAVIQAEERSRP
;
A
#
# COMPACT_ATOMS: atom_id res chain seq x y z
N MET A 1 -67.37 36.49 -79.22
CA MET A 1 -66.06 36.23 -79.86
C MET A 1 -65.03 36.29 -78.74
N GLY A 2 -64.32 35.27 -78.30
CA GLY A 2 -63.93 33.97 -78.85
C GLY A 2 -62.49 33.77 -78.36
N GLY A 3 -62.17 32.64 -77.74
CA GLY A 3 -60.77 32.27 -77.47
C GLY A 3 -60.46 31.74 -76.08
N ARG A 4 -60.34 30.42 -76.02
CA ARG A 4 -59.75 29.55 -74.99
C ARG A 4 -58.37 30.03 -74.50
N THR A 5 -57.99 29.75 -73.24
CA THR A 5 -57.12 28.61 -72.79
C THR A 5 -56.63 28.78 -71.35
N LEU A 6 -56.44 27.64 -70.66
CA LEU A 6 -55.46 27.29 -69.60
C LEU A 6 -55.09 28.38 -68.56
N GLY A 7 -55.13 28.17 -67.24
CA GLY A 7 -54.89 26.96 -66.48
C GLY A 7 -54.05 27.32 -65.25
N PHE A 8 -54.30 26.62 -64.14
CA PHE A 8 -53.39 26.39 -63.02
C PHE A 8 -53.00 27.52 -62.02
N ARG A 9 -53.62 27.37 -60.84
CA ARG A 9 -53.01 27.17 -59.51
C ARG A 9 -52.29 28.35 -58.80
N VAL A 10 -52.95 28.71 -57.70
CA VAL A 10 -52.46 29.27 -56.43
C VAL A 10 -51.03 28.85 -56.07
N CYS A 11 -50.18 29.82 -55.77
CA CYS A 11 -48.98 29.64 -54.93
C CYS A 11 -48.93 30.77 -53.89
N ARG A 12 -49.55 30.52 -52.71
CA ARG A 12 -49.26 31.26 -51.49
C ARG A 12 -48.00 30.66 -50.88
N LEU A 13 -46.94 31.45 -50.81
CA LEU A 13 -45.69 31.11 -50.16
C LEU A 13 -45.90 31.16 -48.62
N ALA A 14 -46.00 29.99 -47.99
CA ALA A 14 -45.96 29.87 -46.53
C ALA A 14 -44.62 29.19 -46.17
N MET A 15 -43.69 29.97 -45.64
CA MET A 15 -42.38 29.50 -45.21
C MET A 15 -42.51 28.96 -43.78
N ALA A 16 -42.70 27.65 -43.65
CA ALA A 16 -42.61 26.96 -42.38
C ALA A 16 -41.14 26.62 -42.09
N VAL A 17 -40.51 27.36 -41.18
CA VAL A 17 -39.18 27.05 -40.65
C VAL A 17 -39.34 25.93 -39.62
N ALA A 18 -38.94 24.71 -39.99
CA ALA A 18 -38.83 23.60 -39.05
C ALA A 18 -37.56 23.77 -38.22
N MET A 19 -37.72 24.15 -36.95
CA MET A 19 -36.66 24.12 -35.95
C MET A 19 -36.37 22.65 -35.59
N VAL A 20 -35.34 22.08 -36.21
CA VAL A 20 -34.77 20.79 -35.78
C VAL A 20 -33.89 21.08 -34.57
N VAL A 21 -34.43 20.88 -33.36
CA VAL A 21 -33.62 20.81 -32.14
C VAL A 21 -32.88 19.48 -32.19
N ALA A 22 -31.63 19.52 -32.63
CA ALA A 22 -30.72 18.40 -32.50
C ALA A 22 -30.40 18.22 -31.02
N VAL A 23 -31.11 17.31 -30.36
CA VAL A 23 -30.74 16.82 -29.03
C VAL A 23 -29.53 15.93 -29.23
N TRP A 24 -28.34 16.47 -29.07
CA TRP A 24 -27.14 15.66 -28.96
C TRP A 24 -27.21 14.87 -27.66
N PRO A 25 -27.00 13.54 -27.69
CA PRO A 25 -26.86 12.79 -26.45
C PRO A 25 -25.60 13.31 -25.75
N VAL A 26 -25.79 13.86 -24.56
CA VAL A 26 -24.70 14.11 -23.63
C VAL A 26 -24.26 12.73 -23.16
N ASN A 27 -23.26 12.15 -23.83
CA ASN A 27 -22.59 10.95 -23.33
C ASN A 27 -21.83 11.37 -22.07
N GLY A 28 -22.50 11.24 -20.92
CA GLY A 28 -21.88 11.39 -19.62
C GLY A 28 -20.97 10.21 -19.34
N VAL A 29 -19.69 10.39 -19.62
CA VAL A 29 -18.60 9.87 -18.78
C VAL A 29 -17.69 11.08 -18.63
N THR A 30 -17.79 11.78 -17.50
CA THR A 30 -16.74 12.74 -17.15
C THR A 30 -15.45 11.93 -17.03
N ALA A 31 -14.50 12.14 -17.94
CA ALA A 31 -13.16 11.60 -17.78
C ALA A 31 -12.65 12.05 -16.41
N GLU A 32 -12.11 11.13 -15.62
CA GLU A 32 -11.48 11.46 -14.35
C GLU A 32 -10.32 12.42 -14.61
N ASP A 33 -10.30 13.58 -13.94
CA ASP A 33 -9.23 14.55 -14.14
C ASP A 33 -7.98 14.09 -13.38
N ARG A 34 -6.87 13.91 -14.10
CA ARG A 34 -5.65 13.29 -13.57
C ARG A 34 -4.46 14.20 -13.80
N VAL A 35 -3.68 14.45 -12.76
CA VAL A 35 -2.45 15.24 -12.83
C VAL A 35 -1.26 14.45 -12.29
N ALA A 36 -0.12 14.56 -12.97
CA ALA A 36 1.12 13.94 -12.54
C ALA A 36 2.27 14.96 -12.44
N LEU A 37 2.99 14.95 -11.32
CA LEU A 37 4.29 15.58 -11.18
C LEU A 37 5.37 14.51 -11.36
N VAL A 38 6.26 14.71 -12.33
CA VAL A 38 7.34 13.78 -12.64
C VAL A 38 8.67 14.51 -12.56
N ILE A 39 9.51 14.16 -11.60
CA ILE A 39 10.80 14.80 -11.38
C ILE A 39 11.93 13.77 -11.48
N GLY A 40 12.94 14.08 -12.29
CA GLY A 40 14.18 13.30 -12.42
C GLY A 40 15.41 14.17 -12.24
N ASN A 41 16.11 14.03 -11.11
CA ASN A 41 17.33 14.77 -10.82
C ASN A 41 18.56 13.86 -10.91
N SER A 42 19.47 14.21 -11.83
CA SER A 42 20.66 13.46 -12.23
C SER A 42 21.93 14.28 -12.06
N ALA A 43 21.94 15.53 -12.55
CA ALA A 43 23.09 16.40 -12.70
C ALA A 43 23.45 17.18 -11.42
N TYR A 44 23.62 16.48 -10.30
CA TYR A 44 23.96 17.10 -9.02
C TYR A 44 25.30 17.85 -9.05
N GLN A 45 25.31 19.08 -8.53
CA GLN A 45 26.45 20.01 -8.57
C GLN A 45 27.45 19.79 -7.42
N HIS A 46 26.98 19.25 -6.29
CA HIS A 46 27.75 19.14 -5.05
C HIS A 46 27.86 17.71 -4.51
N THR A 47 27.36 16.72 -5.26
CA THR A 47 27.48 15.30 -4.96
C THR A 47 27.61 14.51 -6.26
N THR A 48 27.83 13.20 -6.15
CA THR A 48 27.94 12.31 -7.30
C THR A 48 26.66 12.36 -8.14
N PRO A 49 26.77 12.71 -9.44
CA PRO A 49 25.65 12.66 -10.37
C PRO A 49 25.10 11.24 -10.50
N LEU A 50 23.81 11.13 -10.82
CA LEU A 50 23.13 9.86 -11.06
C LEU A 50 22.90 9.66 -12.55
N THR A 51 23.00 8.42 -13.04
CA THR A 51 22.90 8.14 -14.48
C THR A 51 21.45 8.00 -14.97
N ASN A 52 20.58 7.39 -14.15
CA ASN A 52 19.26 6.92 -14.59
C ASN A 52 18.07 7.86 -14.31
N PRO A 53 18.04 8.73 -13.29
CA PRO A 53 16.83 9.50 -12.97
C PRO A 53 16.21 10.31 -14.11
N GLY A 54 17.04 10.90 -14.98
CA GLY A 54 16.55 11.62 -16.17
C GLY A 54 15.91 10.71 -17.22
N ASN A 55 16.35 9.45 -17.32
CA ASN A 55 15.72 8.44 -18.18
C ASN A 55 14.44 7.89 -17.54
N ASP A 56 14.49 7.64 -16.24
CA ASP A 56 13.38 7.14 -15.44
C ASP A 56 12.19 8.11 -15.52
N ALA A 57 12.44 9.40 -15.24
CA ALA A 57 11.44 10.45 -15.31
C ALA A 57 10.84 10.60 -16.72
N ARG A 58 11.68 10.59 -17.77
CA ARG A 58 11.18 10.68 -19.15
C ARG A 58 10.23 9.52 -19.49
N ALA A 59 10.63 8.30 -19.16
CA ALA A 59 9.82 7.12 -19.46
C ALA A 59 8.50 7.12 -18.68
N MET A 60 8.53 7.56 -17.41
CA MET A 60 7.34 7.72 -16.59
C MET A 60 6.40 8.82 -17.10
N ALA A 61 6.94 9.98 -17.49
CA ALA A 61 6.15 11.06 -18.10
C ALA A 61 5.43 10.56 -19.37
N ASP A 62 6.15 9.86 -20.25
CA ASP A 62 5.58 9.30 -21.48
C ASP A 62 4.47 8.27 -21.17
N LEU A 63 4.66 7.43 -20.14
CA LEU A 63 3.65 6.46 -19.73
C LEU A 63 2.41 7.14 -19.13
N LEU A 64 2.59 8.08 -18.22
CA LEU A 64 1.49 8.74 -17.53
C LEU A 64 0.66 9.58 -18.50
N ALA A 65 1.29 10.22 -19.48
CA ALA A 65 0.58 10.88 -20.57
C ALA A 65 -0.30 9.91 -21.39
N ARG A 66 0.16 8.65 -21.61
CA ARG A 66 -0.66 7.60 -22.25
C ARG A 66 -1.78 7.06 -21.36
N LEU A 67 -1.72 7.32 -20.06
CA LEU A 67 -2.76 6.97 -19.08
C LEU A 67 -3.64 8.19 -18.74
N ASP A 68 -3.68 9.16 -19.66
CA ASP A 68 -4.50 10.38 -19.63
C ASP A 68 -4.20 11.33 -18.44
N PHE A 69 -2.98 11.30 -17.89
CA PHE A 69 -2.54 12.32 -16.93
C PHE A 69 -2.08 13.60 -17.65
N ALA A 70 -2.46 14.76 -17.12
CA ALA A 70 -1.76 16.02 -17.37
C ALA A 70 -0.41 15.99 -16.63
N VAL A 71 0.70 15.92 -17.37
CA VAL A 71 2.04 15.72 -16.80
C VAL A 71 2.81 17.03 -16.70
N LEU A 72 3.24 17.37 -15.49
CA LEU A 72 4.28 18.34 -15.21
C LEU A 72 5.64 17.60 -15.11
N ASP A 73 6.46 17.70 -16.16
CA ASP A 73 7.78 17.07 -16.24
C ASP A 73 8.89 18.06 -15.85
N GLY A 74 9.71 17.66 -14.88
CA GLY A 74 10.84 18.41 -14.37
C GLY A 74 12.12 17.58 -14.37
N ARG A 75 13.20 18.11 -14.93
CA ARG A 75 14.50 17.41 -14.98
C ARG A 75 15.62 18.31 -14.53
N ASP A 76 16.51 17.74 -13.71
CA ASP A 76 17.68 18.43 -13.17
C ASP A 76 17.32 19.80 -12.59
N LEU A 77 16.28 19.82 -11.74
CA LEU A 77 15.74 21.05 -11.18
C LEU A 77 16.59 21.55 -10.02
N ASP A 78 16.93 22.83 -10.07
CA ASP A 78 17.39 23.56 -8.89
C ASP A 78 16.24 23.75 -7.88
N LYS A 79 16.57 24.18 -6.66
CA LYS A 79 15.57 24.28 -5.59
C LYS A 79 14.41 25.19 -5.95
N ARG A 80 14.69 26.35 -6.55
CA ARG A 80 13.67 27.34 -6.91
C ARG A 80 12.75 26.80 -7.99
N ALA A 81 13.31 26.12 -9.00
CA ALA A 81 12.55 25.50 -10.08
C ALA A 81 11.69 24.35 -9.54
N MET A 82 12.21 23.53 -8.64
CA MET A 82 11.47 22.45 -7.99
C MET A 82 10.30 22.97 -7.16
N GLU A 83 10.50 24.00 -6.32
CA GLU A 83 9.42 24.64 -5.56
C GLU A 83 8.37 25.31 -6.46
N SER A 84 8.80 25.90 -7.58
CA SER A 84 7.88 26.53 -8.55
C SER A 84 7.02 25.49 -9.26
N LEU A 85 7.61 24.37 -9.70
CA LEU A 85 6.90 23.27 -10.33
C LEU A 85 5.94 22.58 -9.36
N LEU A 86 6.35 22.42 -8.09
CA LEU A 86 5.50 21.86 -7.05
C LEU A 86 4.28 22.75 -6.75
N ARG A 87 4.47 24.07 -6.73
CA ARG A 87 3.35 25.03 -6.62
C ARG A 87 2.38 24.92 -7.79
N GLU A 88 2.89 24.78 -9.02
CA GLU A 88 2.06 24.59 -10.21
C GLU A 88 1.27 23.27 -10.14
N PHE A 89 1.95 22.19 -9.75
CA PHE A 89 1.30 20.89 -9.52
C PHE A 89 0.17 21.00 -8.49
N GLY A 90 0.40 21.66 -7.36
CA GLY A 90 -0.62 21.86 -6.33
C GLY A 90 -1.88 22.59 -6.83
N GLN A 91 -1.71 23.60 -7.69
CA GLN A 91 -2.83 24.29 -8.32
C GLN A 91 -3.66 23.35 -9.19
N GLN A 92 -3.00 22.51 -9.99
CA GLN A 92 -3.68 21.53 -10.85
C GLN A 92 -4.28 20.37 -10.04
N ALA A 93 -3.59 19.91 -8.99
CA ALA A 93 -4.08 18.88 -8.08
C ALA A 93 -5.38 19.29 -7.39
N GLY A 94 -5.54 20.56 -7.03
CA GLY A 94 -6.80 21.08 -6.47
C GLY A 94 -8.01 21.02 -7.40
N MET A 95 -7.80 20.71 -8.68
CA MET A 95 -8.85 20.53 -9.69
C MET A 95 -8.95 19.09 -10.21
N ALA A 96 -8.09 18.18 -9.74
CA ALA A 96 -7.98 16.82 -10.22
C ALA A 96 -8.60 15.80 -9.24
N ASP A 97 -9.09 14.69 -9.77
CA ASP A 97 -9.50 13.52 -8.99
C ASP A 97 -8.30 12.72 -8.49
N VAL A 98 -7.28 12.57 -9.34
CA VAL A 98 -6.06 11.80 -9.04
C VAL A 98 -4.83 12.68 -9.18
N ALA A 99 -4.02 12.70 -8.13
CA ALA A 99 -2.69 13.27 -8.14
C ALA A 99 -1.65 12.14 -8.07
N LEU A 100 -0.72 12.11 -9.02
CA LEU A 100 0.43 11.21 -8.97
C LEU A 100 1.73 12.02 -8.88
N VAL A 101 2.64 11.63 -8.00
CA VAL A 101 3.99 12.15 -7.93
C VAL A 101 4.96 11.01 -8.20
N PHE A 102 5.85 11.20 -9.16
CA PHE A 102 7.01 10.34 -9.38
C PHE A 102 8.27 11.16 -9.15
N TYR A 103 9.17 10.67 -8.29
CA TYR A 103 10.47 11.28 -8.07
C TYR A 103 11.58 10.23 -8.19
N ALA A 104 12.56 10.52 -9.06
CA ALA A 104 13.81 9.80 -9.15
C ALA A 104 14.98 10.74 -8.85
N GLY A 105 15.88 10.34 -7.94
CA GLY A 105 17.02 11.16 -7.56
C GLY A 105 17.57 10.83 -6.18
N HIS A 106 18.42 11.70 -5.64
CA HIS A 106 18.86 11.64 -4.25
C HIS A 106 17.76 12.13 -3.31
N ALA A 107 17.60 11.43 -2.19
CA ALA A 107 16.75 11.84 -1.08
C ALA A 107 17.42 11.49 0.25
N LEU A 108 16.97 12.10 1.34
CA LEU A 108 17.54 11.97 2.68
C LEU A 108 16.48 11.73 3.73
N GLN A 109 16.83 10.97 4.76
CA GLN A 109 16.08 10.93 6.00
C GLN A 109 16.89 11.58 7.13
N VAL A 110 16.34 12.60 7.78
CA VAL A 110 16.92 13.20 8.99
C VAL A 110 15.83 13.40 10.02
N GLY A 111 16.05 12.87 11.24
CA GLY A 111 15.09 13.04 12.34
C GLY A 111 13.71 12.41 12.12
N GLY A 112 13.60 11.41 11.22
CA GLY A 112 12.30 10.82 10.85
C GLY A 112 11.64 11.45 9.63
N GLU A 113 12.14 12.60 9.16
CA GLU A 113 11.60 13.35 8.02
C GLU A 113 12.35 13.03 6.74
N ASN A 114 11.62 12.96 5.63
CA ASN A 114 12.15 12.68 4.29
C ASN A 114 12.31 13.98 3.48
N TYR A 115 13.43 14.13 2.79
CA TYR A 115 13.76 15.29 1.98
C TYR A 115 14.20 14.86 0.57
N LEU A 116 13.63 15.48 -0.45
CA LEU A 116 14.04 15.34 -1.85
C LEU A 116 15.11 16.39 -2.17
N LEU A 117 16.14 16.01 -2.92
CA LEU A 117 17.28 16.89 -3.20
C LEU A 117 17.22 17.49 -4.61
N PRO A 118 17.15 18.83 -4.72
CA PRO A 118 17.47 19.58 -5.93
C PRO A 118 18.92 19.38 -6.39
N ILE A 119 19.22 19.65 -7.66
CA ILE A 119 20.58 19.44 -8.20
C ILE A 119 21.64 20.38 -7.62
N ASP A 120 21.24 21.55 -7.14
CA ASP A 120 22.08 22.58 -6.53
C ASP A 120 22.22 22.43 -5.01
N ALA A 121 21.57 21.43 -4.40
CA ALA A 121 21.56 21.25 -2.95
C ALA A 121 22.98 21.15 -2.37
N ARG A 122 23.30 22.05 -1.42
CA ARG A 122 24.59 22.09 -0.72
C ARG A 122 24.43 21.93 0.78
N LEU A 123 24.62 20.70 1.27
CA LEU A 123 24.39 20.38 2.68
C LEU A 123 25.70 20.38 3.48
N MET A 124 25.89 21.39 4.34
CA MET A 124 27.03 21.50 5.27
C MET A 124 26.63 21.18 6.72
N SER A 125 25.35 21.33 7.04
CA SER A 125 24.77 21.05 8.34
C SER A 125 23.31 20.63 8.22
N GLU A 126 22.75 20.04 9.28
CA GLU A 126 21.32 19.70 9.36
C GLU A 126 20.42 20.94 9.16
N GLY A 127 20.87 22.11 9.63
CA GLY A 127 20.13 23.36 9.48
C GLY A 127 19.98 23.84 8.04
N ASP A 128 20.74 23.27 7.10
CA ASP A 128 20.67 23.62 5.68
C ASP A 128 19.51 22.90 4.98
N LEU A 129 19.00 21.78 5.52
CA LEU A 129 17.95 20.98 4.89
C LEU A 129 16.71 21.80 4.54
N LYS A 130 16.28 22.69 5.43
CA LYS A 130 15.13 23.60 5.20
C LYS A 130 15.35 24.60 4.06
N TRP A 131 16.61 24.91 3.74
CA TRP A 131 16.98 25.93 2.76
C TRP A 131 17.47 25.35 1.44
N GLU A 132 17.94 24.11 1.45
CA GLU A 132 18.63 23.44 0.32
C GLU A 132 17.87 22.22 -0.21
N ALA A 133 16.89 21.69 0.54
CA ALA A 133 16.10 20.53 0.15
C ALA A 133 14.59 20.82 0.15
N VAL A 134 13.81 19.90 -0.40
CA VAL A 134 12.34 19.95 -0.41
C VAL A 134 11.80 18.85 0.50
N PRO A 135 11.09 19.18 1.60
CA PRO A 135 10.47 18.16 2.45
C PRO A 135 9.43 17.35 1.68
N LEU A 136 9.46 16.03 1.79
CA LEU A 136 8.44 15.16 1.18
C LEU A 136 7.05 15.46 1.73
N ALA A 137 6.95 15.85 3.01
CA ALA A 137 5.69 16.30 3.60
C ALA A 137 5.04 17.44 2.80
N PHE A 138 5.82 18.39 2.28
CA PHE A 138 5.28 19.48 1.45
C PHE A 138 4.78 18.96 0.09
N VAL A 139 5.45 17.96 -0.49
CA VAL A 139 4.97 17.31 -1.72
C VAL A 139 3.65 16.56 -1.48
N MET A 140 3.53 15.89 -0.33
CA MET A 140 2.30 15.24 0.11
C MET A 140 1.17 16.24 0.29
N GLU A 141 1.42 17.38 0.96
CA GLU A 141 0.45 18.46 1.14
C GLU A 141 -0.09 19.00 -0.18
N GLU A 142 0.76 19.15 -1.20
CA GLU A 142 0.31 19.60 -2.53
C GLU A 142 -0.47 18.52 -3.28
N ALA A 143 -0.08 17.24 -3.17
CA ALA A 143 -0.86 16.12 -3.71
C ALA A 143 -2.21 15.94 -2.98
N ASP A 144 -2.27 16.29 -1.69
CA ASP A 144 -3.45 16.19 -0.85
C ASP A 144 -4.59 17.13 -1.25
N ARG A 145 -4.38 17.98 -2.26
CA ARG A 145 -5.43 18.81 -2.83
C ARG A 145 -6.36 18.05 -3.79
N ALA A 146 -5.97 16.87 -4.28
CA ALA A 146 -6.80 16.06 -5.19
C ALA A 146 -8.11 15.59 -4.56
N ALA A 147 -9.14 15.31 -5.35
CA ALA A 147 -10.44 14.93 -4.79
C ALA A 147 -10.47 13.49 -4.25
N ARG A 148 -9.72 12.55 -4.86
CA ARG A 148 -9.85 11.11 -4.60
C ARG A 148 -8.52 10.47 -4.23
N LEU A 149 -7.65 10.22 -5.20
CA LEU A 149 -6.45 9.39 -5.02
C LEU A 149 -5.16 10.21 -5.06
N ARG A 150 -4.24 9.91 -4.14
CA ARG A 150 -2.85 10.37 -4.20
C ARG A 150 -1.91 9.18 -4.32
N LEU A 151 -1.07 9.17 -5.35
CA LEU A 151 -0.04 8.16 -5.58
C LEU A 151 1.33 8.82 -5.53
N ILE A 152 2.20 8.41 -4.61
CA ILE A 152 3.55 8.95 -4.48
C ILE A 152 4.54 7.82 -4.69
N LEU A 153 5.32 7.89 -5.76
CA LEU A 153 6.25 6.86 -6.21
C LEU A 153 7.68 7.40 -6.09
N LEU A 154 8.46 6.83 -5.17
CA LEU A 154 9.79 7.32 -4.81
C LEU A 154 10.85 6.32 -5.26
N ASP A 155 11.51 6.64 -6.37
CA ASP A 155 12.71 5.97 -6.87
C ASP A 155 13.98 6.64 -6.34
N ALA A 156 14.00 6.80 -5.02
CA ALA A 156 15.00 7.58 -4.30
C ALA A 156 15.29 6.96 -2.94
N CYS A 157 16.32 6.11 -2.88
CA CYS A 157 16.90 5.57 -1.65
C CYS A 157 18.35 5.17 -1.96
N ARG A 158 19.17 6.14 -2.39
CA ARG A 158 20.58 5.88 -2.72
C ARG A 158 21.44 6.20 -1.51
N ASP A 159 22.56 5.50 -1.38
CA ASP A 159 23.61 5.87 -0.43
C ASP A 159 23.93 7.35 -0.65
N ASN A 160 23.60 8.24 0.29
CA ASN A 160 23.58 9.66 0.01
C ASN A 160 24.90 10.30 0.45
N PRO A 161 25.81 10.68 -0.46
CA PRO A 161 27.11 11.21 -0.05
C PRO A 161 26.97 12.54 0.70
N LEU A 162 25.89 13.30 0.49
CA LEU A 162 25.61 14.53 1.23
C LEU A 162 25.22 14.24 2.69
N ALA A 163 24.54 13.12 2.97
CA ALA A 163 24.34 12.64 4.35
C ALA A 163 25.67 12.45 5.06
N GLU A 164 26.60 11.76 4.40
CA GLU A 164 27.92 11.49 4.98
C GLU A 164 28.76 12.75 5.15
N GLN A 165 28.70 13.68 4.20
CA GLN A 165 29.41 14.96 4.28
C GLN A 165 28.88 15.80 5.45
N MET A 166 27.55 15.86 5.61
CA MET A 166 26.90 16.55 6.73
C MET A 166 27.24 15.91 8.07
N ALA A 167 27.19 14.58 8.18
CA ALA A 167 27.57 13.85 9.39
C ALA A 167 29.04 14.10 9.77
N ARG A 168 29.94 14.15 8.79
CA ARG A 168 31.36 14.50 9.01
C ARG A 168 31.55 15.97 9.42
N ALA A 169 30.78 16.89 8.86
CA ALA A 169 30.86 18.32 9.17
C ALA A 169 30.32 18.68 10.57
N ALA A 170 29.48 17.84 11.17
CA ALA A 170 28.81 18.10 12.44
C ALA A 170 29.70 18.15 13.70
N ARG A 171 31.01 17.85 13.59
CA ARG A 171 32.07 18.03 14.63
C ARG A 171 31.57 17.87 16.09
N GLY A 172 31.01 16.71 16.44
CA GLY A 172 30.63 16.38 17.83
C GLY A 172 29.16 16.63 18.21
N ARG A 173 28.31 17.10 17.28
CA ARG A 173 26.84 17.05 17.44
C ARG A 173 26.29 15.76 16.86
N SER A 174 25.40 15.08 17.59
CA SER A 174 24.71 13.88 17.11
C SER A 174 23.65 14.29 16.09
N VAL A 175 23.95 14.20 14.80
CA VAL A 175 22.96 14.34 13.72
C VAL A 175 22.46 12.94 13.38
N ASN A 176 21.17 12.68 13.56
CA ASN A 176 20.57 11.39 13.24
C ASN A 176 20.19 11.35 11.75
N VAL A 177 21.17 11.02 10.91
CA VAL A 177 20.95 10.80 9.47
C VAL A 177 20.70 9.32 9.23
N GLY A 178 19.50 8.98 8.78
CA GLY A 178 19.11 7.62 8.45
C GLY A 178 19.69 7.18 7.10
N ARG A 179 19.89 5.86 6.95
CA ARG A 179 20.09 5.26 5.61
C ARG A 179 18.73 5.06 4.95
N GLY A 180 18.62 5.39 3.66
CA GLY A 180 17.34 5.30 2.94
C GLY A 180 16.29 6.31 3.43
N LEU A 181 15.02 6.08 3.11
CA LEU A 181 13.89 6.91 3.53
C LEU A 181 13.15 6.32 4.74
N ALA A 182 12.60 7.20 5.57
CA ALA A 182 11.60 6.81 6.56
C ALA A 182 10.32 6.35 5.88
N ILE A 183 9.72 5.27 6.38
CA ILE A 183 8.35 4.93 6.03
C ILE A 183 7.42 5.94 6.70
N ILE A 184 6.58 6.58 5.89
CA ILE A 184 5.50 7.42 6.37
C ILE A 184 4.27 6.53 6.58
N ASP A 185 3.75 6.52 7.80
CA ASP A 185 2.52 5.82 8.12
C ASP A 185 1.32 6.65 7.62
N THR A 186 0.65 6.16 6.59
CA THR A 186 -0.53 6.82 6.02
C THR A 186 -1.80 6.54 6.82
N THR A 187 -1.79 5.68 7.85
CA THR A 187 -3.01 5.30 8.60
C THR A 187 -3.70 6.47 9.32
N SER A 188 -3.01 7.61 9.47
CA SER A 188 -3.57 8.85 10.01
C SER A 188 -4.09 9.82 8.93
N THR A 189 -3.94 9.52 7.64
CA THR A 189 -4.48 10.35 6.55
C THR A 189 -5.95 10.02 6.33
N VAL A 190 -6.80 11.05 6.27
CA VAL A 190 -8.24 10.92 5.97
C VAL A 190 -8.47 10.68 4.46
N THR A 191 -7.43 10.87 3.65
CA THR A 191 -7.43 10.79 2.19
C THR A 191 -6.89 9.44 1.70
N ASP A 192 -7.38 8.98 0.55
CA ASP A 192 -6.89 7.78 -0.13
C ASP A 192 -5.48 8.05 -0.69
N THR A 193 -4.48 7.66 0.09
CA THR A 193 -3.05 7.87 -0.22
C THR A 193 -2.32 6.54 -0.31
N LEU A 194 -1.50 6.39 -1.34
CA LEU A 194 -0.55 5.30 -1.48
C LEU A 194 0.85 5.85 -1.79
N ILE A 195 1.82 5.49 -0.96
CA ILE A 195 3.23 5.81 -1.11
C ILE A 195 3.98 4.51 -1.39
N ALA A 196 4.67 4.45 -2.54
CA ALA A 196 5.53 3.34 -2.92
C ALA A 196 6.99 3.79 -2.93
N TYR A 197 7.82 3.07 -2.19
CA TYR A 197 9.26 3.25 -2.12
C TYR A 197 9.93 2.16 -2.96
N ALA A 198 10.97 2.53 -3.71
CA ALA A 198 11.73 1.57 -4.52
C ALA A 198 12.37 0.44 -3.71
N THR A 199 12.61 0.64 -2.41
CA THR A 199 13.14 -0.37 -1.49
C THR A 199 12.61 -0.15 -0.06
N GLU A 200 12.77 -1.14 0.82
CA GLU A 200 12.43 -1.05 2.25
C GLU A 200 13.18 0.06 3.00
N ALA A 201 12.62 0.54 4.13
CA ALA A 201 13.27 1.52 4.99
C ALA A 201 14.65 1.04 5.44
N GLY A 202 15.65 1.93 5.42
CA GLY A 202 17.02 1.56 5.81
C GLY A 202 17.85 0.91 4.70
N ALA A 203 17.22 0.46 3.60
CA ALA A 203 17.90 -0.19 2.48
C ALA A 203 18.20 0.78 1.32
N ILE A 204 19.13 0.37 0.46
CA ILE A 204 19.58 1.13 -0.71
C ILE A 204 18.99 0.51 -1.96
N ALA A 205 18.36 1.32 -2.82
CA ALA A 205 17.82 0.89 -4.10
C ALA A 205 18.95 0.70 -5.12
N ASP A 206 18.85 -0.33 -5.97
CA ASP A 206 19.82 -0.61 -7.04
C ASP A 206 19.58 0.36 -8.20
N ASP A 207 20.65 0.98 -8.68
CA ASP A 207 20.62 1.83 -9.88
C ASP A 207 20.22 1.02 -11.12
N GLY A 208 20.46 -0.28 -11.09
CA GLY A 208 20.34 -1.15 -12.24
C GLY A 208 21.52 -0.98 -13.20
N ARG A 209 21.62 -1.91 -14.16
CA ARG A 209 22.60 -1.86 -15.26
C ARG A 209 21.97 -1.47 -16.60
N GLY A 210 20.65 -1.25 -16.59
CA GLY A 210 19.85 -0.93 -17.76
C GLY A 210 19.75 0.58 -17.99
N ARG A 211 18.86 0.96 -18.92
CA ARG A 211 18.55 2.37 -19.21
C ARG A 211 17.83 3.06 -18.06
N ASN A 212 17.03 2.29 -17.34
CA ASN A 212 16.17 2.74 -16.24
C ASN A 212 16.48 1.92 -14.98
N SER A 213 16.07 2.40 -13.82
CA SER A 213 16.16 1.64 -12.56
C SER A 213 15.25 0.40 -12.58
N PRO A 214 15.55 -0.65 -11.78
CA PRO A 214 14.68 -1.82 -11.67
C PRO A 214 13.25 -1.49 -11.22
N PHE A 215 13.10 -0.49 -10.34
CA PHE A 215 11.79 -0.04 -9.86
C PHE A 215 11.01 0.66 -10.97
N THR A 216 11.65 1.60 -11.66
CA THR A 216 11.02 2.28 -12.80
C THR A 216 10.69 1.32 -13.94
N GLU A 217 11.54 0.35 -14.26
CA GLU A 217 11.24 -0.68 -15.25
C GLU A 217 9.98 -1.48 -14.88
N ALA A 218 9.83 -1.86 -13.61
CA ALA A 218 8.64 -2.56 -13.13
C ALA A 218 7.38 -1.66 -13.15
N LEU A 219 7.50 -0.38 -12.80
CA LEU A 219 6.41 0.59 -12.93
C LEU A 219 5.93 0.69 -14.39
N LEU A 220 6.88 0.79 -15.32
CA LEU A 220 6.60 0.91 -16.75
C LEU A 220 5.88 -0.32 -17.32
N GLU A 221 6.20 -1.50 -16.80
CA GLU A 221 5.59 -2.76 -17.19
C GLU A 221 4.17 -2.93 -16.63
N HIS A 222 3.97 -2.60 -15.36
CA HIS A 222 2.75 -3.01 -14.64
C HIS A 222 1.69 -1.91 -14.46
N LEU A 223 2.06 -0.62 -14.37
CA LEU A 223 1.07 0.48 -14.29
C LEU A 223 0.05 0.52 -15.44
N PRO A 224 0.41 0.23 -16.72
CA PRO A 224 -0.56 0.24 -17.80
C PRO A 224 -1.43 -1.03 -17.86
N THR A 225 -1.38 -1.93 -16.86
CA THR A 225 -2.15 -3.18 -16.88
C THR A 225 -3.66 -2.89 -16.90
N PRO A 226 -4.37 -3.23 -17.99
CA PRO A 226 -5.77 -2.85 -18.14
C PRO A 226 -6.68 -3.50 -17.09
N GLY A 227 -7.56 -2.71 -16.48
CA GLY A 227 -8.58 -3.18 -15.54
C GLY A 227 -8.04 -3.68 -14.20
N LYS A 228 -6.74 -3.53 -13.93
CA LYS A 228 -6.14 -4.03 -12.69
C LYS A 228 -6.13 -2.96 -11.61
N GLU A 229 -6.56 -3.37 -10.42
CA GLU A 229 -6.63 -2.52 -9.24
C GLU A 229 -5.21 -2.17 -8.72
N ILE A 230 -5.03 -0.92 -8.27
CA ILE A 230 -3.70 -0.35 -7.98
C ILE A 230 -2.92 -1.11 -6.91
N ARG A 231 -3.57 -1.67 -5.88
CA ARG A 231 -2.88 -2.48 -4.84
C ARG A 231 -2.33 -3.77 -5.43
N LEU A 232 -3.07 -4.39 -6.35
CA LEU A 232 -2.57 -5.57 -7.07
C LEU A 232 -1.45 -5.22 -8.06
N VAL A 233 -1.54 -4.08 -8.74
CA VAL A 233 -0.46 -3.57 -9.61
C VAL A 233 0.81 -3.35 -8.79
N MET A 234 0.71 -2.76 -7.59
CA MET A 234 1.86 -2.56 -6.69
C MET A 234 2.44 -3.89 -6.18
N GLY A 235 1.60 -4.91 -5.97
CA GLY A 235 2.04 -6.28 -5.70
C GLY A 235 2.90 -6.86 -6.82
N ASP A 236 2.43 -6.74 -8.08
CA ASP A 236 3.20 -7.19 -9.24
C ASP A 236 4.56 -6.47 -9.34
N ILE A 237 4.56 -5.14 -9.14
CA ILE A 237 5.78 -4.32 -9.15
C ILE A 237 6.78 -4.82 -8.11
N ARG A 238 6.32 -5.07 -6.88
CA ARG A 238 7.17 -5.62 -5.81
C ARG A 238 7.79 -6.95 -6.22
N ASP A 239 6.99 -7.86 -6.76
CA ASP A 239 7.46 -9.18 -7.17
C ASP A 239 8.43 -9.10 -8.35
N ALA A 240 8.17 -8.23 -9.33
CA ALA A 240 9.03 -8.01 -10.49
C ALA A 240 10.40 -7.47 -10.07
N VAL A 241 10.46 -6.46 -9.20
CA VAL A 241 11.71 -5.90 -8.69
C VAL A 241 12.49 -6.93 -7.87
N SER A 242 11.81 -7.65 -6.98
CA SER A 242 12.43 -8.70 -6.18
C SER A 242 13.05 -9.78 -7.06
N ARG A 243 12.31 -10.30 -8.06
CA ARG A 243 12.85 -11.27 -9.03
C ARG A 243 14.04 -10.73 -9.79
N LYS A 244 13.93 -9.52 -10.36
CA LYS A 244 14.97 -8.91 -11.20
C LYS A 244 16.27 -8.64 -10.43
N THR A 245 16.15 -8.30 -9.15
CA THR A 245 17.30 -8.00 -8.28
C THR A 245 17.76 -9.22 -7.49
N ASN A 246 17.18 -10.40 -7.69
CA ASN A 246 17.42 -11.61 -6.89
C ASN A 246 17.21 -11.39 -5.38
N GLY A 247 16.15 -10.67 -5.03
CA GLY A 247 15.76 -10.36 -3.65
C GLY A 247 16.60 -9.28 -2.97
N ARG A 248 17.55 -8.64 -3.67
CA ARG A 248 18.35 -7.55 -3.10
C ARG A 248 17.56 -6.27 -2.88
N GLN A 249 16.51 -6.05 -3.66
CA GLN A 249 15.64 -4.90 -3.58
C GLN A 249 14.18 -5.37 -3.48
N ILE A 250 13.48 -4.88 -2.46
CA ILE A 250 12.08 -5.22 -2.22
C ILE A 250 11.32 -3.89 -2.06
N PRO A 251 10.52 -3.48 -3.06
CA PRO A 251 9.69 -2.30 -2.94
C PRO A 251 8.74 -2.40 -1.75
N TRP A 252 8.56 -1.27 -1.07
CA TRP A 252 7.68 -1.15 0.08
C TRP A 252 6.53 -0.19 -0.22
N VAL A 253 5.33 -0.52 0.25
CA VAL A 253 4.14 0.28 0.04
C VAL A 253 3.53 0.63 1.39
N SER A 254 3.22 1.91 1.59
CA SER A 254 2.38 2.42 2.66
C SER A 254 1.10 2.94 2.04
N ALA A 255 -0.05 2.44 2.46
CA ALA A 255 -1.33 2.78 1.84
C ALA A 255 -2.42 2.96 2.90
N SER A 256 -3.21 4.01 2.74
CA SER A 256 -4.45 4.28 3.47
C SER A 256 -5.59 4.39 2.47
N LEU A 257 -5.78 3.34 1.68
CA LEU A 257 -6.84 3.27 0.68
C LEU A 257 -8.09 2.63 1.29
N GLY A 258 -9.24 3.26 1.13
CA GLY A 258 -10.55 2.72 1.48
C GLY A 258 -10.99 1.55 0.61
N GLY A 259 -12.28 1.19 0.72
CA GLY A 259 -12.88 0.09 -0.04
C GLY A 259 -13.09 0.38 -1.54
N THR A 260 -12.80 1.59 -2.00
CA THR A 260 -12.88 1.97 -3.41
C THR A 260 -11.77 1.30 -4.20
N GLU A 261 -12.11 0.80 -5.40
CA GLU A 261 -11.13 0.29 -6.36
C GLU A 261 -10.59 1.44 -7.20
N TYR A 262 -9.28 1.50 -7.34
CA TYR A 262 -8.59 2.46 -8.19
C TYR A 262 -7.90 1.74 -9.35
N ILE A 263 -8.31 2.06 -10.58
CA ILE A 263 -7.78 1.47 -11.81
C ILE A 263 -7.16 2.58 -12.66
N LEU A 264 -5.84 2.56 -12.83
CA LEU A 264 -5.13 3.58 -13.60
C LEU A 264 -5.26 3.39 -15.10
N ALA A 265 -5.30 2.15 -15.58
CA ALA A 265 -5.56 1.85 -16.99
C ALA A 265 -6.95 1.22 -17.10
N PRO A 266 -8.04 2.00 -17.24
CA PRO A 266 -9.36 1.43 -17.48
C PRO A 266 -9.28 0.62 -18.79
N GLY A 267 -9.56 -0.68 -18.71
CA GLY A 267 -9.51 -1.53 -19.89
C GLY A 267 -10.44 -1.00 -20.98
N ALA A 268 -10.06 -1.18 -22.24
CA ALA A 268 -10.91 -0.80 -23.37
C ALA A 268 -12.32 -1.35 -23.11
N THR A 269 -13.30 -0.45 -23.04
CA THR A 269 -14.71 -0.83 -22.92
C THR A 269 -15.01 -1.77 -24.08
N PRO A 270 -15.45 -3.01 -23.84
CA PRO A 270 -15.97 -3.82 -24.92
C PRO A 270 -17.17 -3.05 -25.49
N SER A 271 -17.09 -2.68 -26.77
CA SER A 271 -18.26 -2.27 -27.55
C SER A 271 -19.40 -3.25 -27.26
N PRO A 272 -20.64 -2.81 -27.03
CA PRO A 272 -21.73 -3.71 -26.68
C PRO A 272 -22.00 -4.67 -27.84
N ALA A 273 -21.39 -5.85 -27.79
CA ALA A 273 -21.74 -6.96 -28.65
C ALA A 273 -23.09 -7.51 -28.18
N PRO A 274 -23.98 -7.90 -29.11
CA PRO A 274 -25.30 -8.42 -28.75
C PRO A 274 -25.15 -9.64 -27.83
N SER A 275 -25.97 -9.68 -26.77
CA SER A 275 -25.95 -10.70 -25.73
C SER A 275 -25.81 -12.11 -26.30
N PRO A 276 -24.79 -12.90 -25.91
CA PRO A 276 -24.77 -14.30 -26.26
C PRO A 276 -25.84 -15.04 -25.45
N THR A 277 -26.65 -15.80 -26.18
CA THR A 277 -27.59 -16.80 -25.67
C THR A 277 -26.89 -17.70 -24.65
N VAL A 278 -27.58 -17.94 -23.53
CA VAL A 278 -27.19 -18.86 -22.46
C VAL A 278 -26.76 -20.20 -23.05
N ALA A 279 -25.45 -20.46 -23.01
CA ALA A 279 -24.86 -21.77 -23.19
C ALA A 279 -24.28 -22.21 -21.85
N THR A 280 -24.63 -23.43 -21.47
CA THR A 280 -24.34 -24.11 -20.20
C THR A 280 -22.86 -24.03 -19.81
N PRO A 281 -22.51 -23.76 -18.53
CA PRO A 281 -21.13 -23.73 -18.07
C PRO A 281 -20.46 -25.12 -18.20
N PRO A 282 -19.21 -25.22 -18.69
CA PRO A 282 -18.41 -26.41 -18.44
C PRO A 282 -17.93 -26.42 -16.98
N GLU A 283 -18.12 -27.57 -16.34
CA GLU A 283 -17.70 -28.00 -14.99
C GLU A 283 -16.15 -28.00 -14.86
N PRO A 284 -15.57 -27.86 -13.64
CA PRO A 284 -14.27 -27.22 -13.43
C PRO A 284 -13.08 -28.16 -13.65
N ALA A 285 -12.04 -27.64 -14.28
CA ALA A 285 -10.75 -28.31 -14.35
C ALA A 285 -9.85 -27.88 -13.19
N GLY A 286 -9.74 -28.75 -12.18
CA GLY A 286 -8.51 -29.02 -11.41
C GLY A 286 -7.92 -27.92 -10.50
N PRO A 287 -7.01 -28.28 -9.57
CA PRO A 287 -6.67 -27.46 -8.42
C PRO A 287 -5.64 -26.39 -8.80
N ALA A 288 -6.12 -25.18 -9.03
CA ALA A 288 -5.30 -23.98 -8.99
C ALA A 288 -5.86 -23.09 -7.88
N SER A 289 -5.39 -23.22 -6.63
CA SER A 289 -5.60 -22.11 -5.68
C SER A 289 -4.92 -22.17 -4.31
N ALA A 290 -3.89 -22.94 -3.95
CA ALA A 290 -3.30 -22.72 -2.61
C ALA A 290 -2.78 -21.26 -2.43
N ASP A 291 -2.12 -20.74 -3.47
CA ASP A 291 -1.58 -19.37 -3.47
C ASP A 291 -2.66 -18.30 -3.70
N LEU A 292 -3.68 -18.59 -4.52
CA LEU A 292 -4.82 -17.70 -4.78
C LEU A 292 -5.79 -17.64 -3.60
N ASP A 293 -6.00 -18.77 -2.92
CA ASP A 293 -6.78 -18.90 -1.69
C ASP A 293 -6.09 -18.13 -0.56
N LEU A 294 -4.76 -18.29 -0.39
CA LEU A 294 -3.97 -17.52 0.57
C LEU A 294 -3.95 -16.02 0.24
N ALA A 295 -3.79 -15.63 -1.03
CA ALA A 295 -3.79 -14.22 -1.44
C ALA A 295 -5.15 -13.56 -1.19
N PHE A 296 -6.25 -14.23 -1.54
CA PHE A 296 -7.59 -13.73 -1.27
C PHE A 296 -7.87 -13.70 0.23
N TRP A 297 -7.50 -14.75 0.96
CA TRP A 297 -7.62 -14.79 2.41
C TRP A 297 -6.87 -13.64 3.08
N ASN A 298 -5.63 -13.35 2.68
CA ASN A 298 -4.86 -12.23 3.19
C ASN A 298 -5.52 -10.86 2.95
N SER A 299 -6.30 -10.72 1.88
CA SER A 299 -7.06 -9.50 1.59
C SER A 299 -8.32 -9.33 2.45
N VAL A 300 -8.90 -10.43 2.94
CA VAL A 300 -10.18 -10.39 3.70
C VAL A 300 -10.03 -10.67 5.19
N LYS A 301 -8.96 -11.34 5.64
CA LYS A 301 -8.81 -11.84 7.03
C LYS A 301 -8.94 -10.75 8.11
N ASP A 302 -8.50 -9.53 7.80
CA ASP A 302 -8.55 -8.39 8.72
C ASP A 302 -9.79 -7.49 8.49
N SER A 303 -10.67 -7.88 7.56
CA SER A 303 -11.89 -7.12 7.25
C SER A 303 -12.89 -7.15 8.41
N GLY A 304 -13.59 -6.03 8.60
CA GLY A 304 -14.76 -5.91 9.47
C GLY A 304 -16.08 -6.20 8.75
N SER A 305 -16.06 -6.68 7.50
CA SER A 305 -17.25 -6.83 6.66
C SER A 305 -17.65 -8.29 6.47
N VAL A 306 -18.87 -8.64 6.89
CA VAL A 306 -19.52 -9.94 6.60
C VAL A 306 -19.49 -10.25 5.11
N ALA A 307 -19.77 -9.26 4.26
CA ALA A 307 -19.86 -9.44 2.81
C ALA A 307 -18.51 -9.84 2.19
N ALA A 308 -17.39 -9.41 2.78
CA ALA A 308 -16.05 -9.79 2.33
C ALA A 308 -15.77 -11.28 2.57
N PHE A 309 -16.17 -11.81 3.73
CA PHE A 309 -16.06 -13.23 4.04
C PHE A 309 -17.04 -14.08 3.22
N GLU A 310 -18.26 -13.59 2.96
CA GLU A 310 -19.22 -14.26 2.09
C GLU A 310 -18.77 -14.27 0.61
N ALA A 311 -18.01 -13.26 0.17
CA ALA A 311 -17.37 -13.25 -1.14
C ALA A 311 -16.23 -14.26 -1.25
N TYR A 312 -15.39 -14.37 -0.21
CA TYR A 312 -14.36 -15.40 -0.10
C TYR A 312 -14.96 -16.82 -0.17
N LEU A 313 -16.00 -17.10 0.60
CA LEU A 313 -16.68 -18.40 0.63
C LEU A 313 -17.37 -18.77 -0.68
N ARG A 314 -17.88 -17.80 -1.45
CA ARG A 314 -18.41 -18.05 -2.80
C ARG A 314 -17.31 -18.46 -3.78
N ARG A 315 -16.10 -17.94 -3.60
CA ARG A 315 -14.97 -18.18 -4.51
C ARG A 315 -14.18 -19.44 -4.16
N PHE A 316 -14.08 -19.75 -2.86
CA PHE A 316 -13.37 -20.89 -2.30
C PHE A 316 -14.25 -21.62 -1.27
N PRO A 317 -15.33 -22.30 -1.71
CA PRO A 317 -16.27 -22.96 -0.81
C PRO A 317 -15.63 -24.11 -0.02
N GLU A 318 -14.60 -24.75 -0.56
CA GLU A 318 -13.74 -25.74 0.12
C GLU A 318 -12.30 -25.22 0.32
N GLY A 319 -12.12 -23.89 0.37
CA GLY A 319 -10.82 -23.27 0.60
C GLY A 319 -10.25 -23.58 1.98
N VAL A 320 -8.93 -23.49 2.12
CA VAL A 320 -8.18 -23.73 3.36
C VAL A 320 -8.65 -22.85 4.51
N PHE A 321 -9.24 -21.68 4.21
CA PHE A 321 -9.74 -20.74 5.21
C PHE A 321 -11.28 -20.62 5.24
N ALA A 322 -12.02 -21.52 4.57
CA ALA A 322 -13.48 -21.50 4.54
C ALA A 322 -14.10 -21.53 5.95
N ASP A 323 -13.61 -22.41 6.83
CA ASP A 323 -14.08 -22.49 8.21
C ASP A 323 -13.82 -21.19 9.00
N LEU A 324 -12.68 -20.55 8.75
CA LEU A 324 -12.29 -19.31 9.42
C LEU A 324 -13.14 -18.12 8.93
N ALA A 325 -13.50 -18.09 7.64
CA ALA A 325 -14.42 -17.12 7.08
C ALA A 325 -15.84 -17.28 7.66
N HIS A 326 -16.34 -18.51 7.80
CA HIS A 326 -17.62 -18.79 8.46
C HIS A 326 -17.63 -18.32 9.92
N LEU A 327 -16.55 -18.58 10.65
CA LEU A 327 -16.40 -18.14 12.04
C LEU A 327 -16.40 -16.60 12.15
N ARG A 328 -15.70 -15.93 11.24
CA ARG A 328 -15.63 -14.47 11.23
C ARG A 328 -16.96 -13.80 10.87
N ILE A 329 -17.76 -14.42 10.01
CA ILE A 329 -19.14 -13.98 9.73
C ILE A 329 -20.02 -14.08 10.98
N GLN A 330 -19.87 -15.15 11.78
CA GLN A 330 -20.63 -15.30 13.02
C GLN A 330 -20.23 -14.21 14.05
N ASP A 331 -18.92 -13.96 14.21
CA ASP A 331 -18.41 -12.92 15.11
C ASP A 331 -18.91 -11.51 14.73
N LEU A 332 -18.97 -11.21 13.43
CA LEU A 332 -19.44 -9.92 12.92
C LEU A 332 -20.97 -9.77 12.95
N LYS A 333 -21.72 -10.88 13.01
CA LYS A 333 -23.19 -10.89 13.16
C LYS A 333 -23.66 -10.96 14.62
N ALA A 334 -22.76 -11.24 15.56
CA ALA A 334 -23.09 -11.25 16.97
C ALA A 334 -23.32 -9.82 17.50
N PRO A 335 -24.44 -9.54 18.20
CA PRO A 335 -24.66 -8.23 18.80
C PRO A 335 -23.60 -7.94 19.89
N PRO A 336 -23.25 -6.67 20.14
CA PRO A 336 -22.31 -6.32 21.20
C PRO A 336 -22.83 -6.82 22.55
N ALA A 337 -21.97 -7.52 23.28
CA ALA A 337 -22.32 -8.06 24.60
C ALA A 337 -22.78 -6.92 25.53
N PRO A 338 -23.88 -7.09 26.29
CA PRO A 338 -24.34 -6.06 27.21
C PRO A 338 -23.30 -5.83 28.31
N ASN A 339 -22.97 -4.55 28.56
CA ASN A 339 -22.32 -4.13 29.79
C ASN A 339 -23.32 -4.26 30.94
N GLU A 340 -23.03 -5.08 31.96
CA GLU A 340 -23.57 -4.96 33.32
C GLU A 340 -22.72 -5.77 34.34
N PRO A 341 -22.80 -5.50 35.66
CA PRO A 341 -21.64 -5.28 36.53
C PRO A 341 -21.35 -6.43 37.52
N ALA A 342 -20.23 -6.31 38.23
CA ALA A 342 -19.76 -7.25 39.24
C ALA A 342 -20.75 -7.51 40.38
N VAL A 343 -21.09 -8.79 40.65
CA VAL A 343 -21.60 -9.28 41.94
C VAL A 343 -21.09 -10.71 42.23
N ALA A 344 -20.83 -10.95 43.51
CA ALA A 344 -20.10 -12.04 44.15
C ALA A 344 -20.77 -13.44 44.20
N ALA A 345 -19.90 -14.46 44.32
CA ALA A 345 -19.98 -15.74 45.02
C ALA A 345 -21.35 -16.38 45.40
N ARG A 346 -21.54 -17.66 45.01
CA ARG A 346 -21.81 -18.82 45.91
C ARG A 346 -22.03 -20.19 45.20
N THR A 347 -21.20 -21.16 45.63
CA THR A 347 -21.46 -22.59 46.01
C THR A 347 -22.17 -23.64 45.13
N ALA A 348 -21.40 -24.72 44.85
CA ALA A 348 -21.63 -26.17 45.13
C ALA A 348 -22.68 -27.05 44.37
N GLY A 349 -22.15 -27.96 43.52
CA GLY A 349 -22.51 -29.39 43.31
C GLY A 349 -23.81 -29.76 42.54
N PRO A 350 -23.94 -30.95 41.89
CA PRO A 350 -23.14 -32.19 42.05
C PRO A 350 -22.64 -32.88 40.74
N GLU A 351 -21.61 -33.73 40.89
CA GLU A 351 -21.10 -34.78 39.97
C GLU A 351 -22.10 -35.99 39.95
N PRO A 352 -22.22 -36.90 38.92
CA PRO A 352 -21.10 -37.62 38.30
C PRO A 352 -21.19 -38.13 36.84
N GLN A 353 -20.03 -38.39 36.21
CA GLN A 353 -19.60 -39.75 35.83
C GLN A 353 -18.18 -39.82 35.23
N PRO A 354 -17.40 -40.89 35.54
CA PRO A 354 -16.01 -41.04 35.16
C PRO A 354 -15.88 -41.70 33.78
N GLY A 355 -15.19 -41.05 32.84
CA GLY A 355 -14.99 -41.65 31.52
C GLY A 355 -14.44 -40.71 30.45
N ALA A 356 -13.30 -40.09 30.70
CA ALA A 356 -12.36 -39.73 29.63
C ALA A 356 -11.04 -39.36 30.30
N SER A 357 -10.04 -40.19 30.10
CA SER A 357 -8.64 -39.90 30.43
C SER A 357 -8.25 -38.54 29.85
N ALA A 358 -8.19 -37.53 30.73
CA ALA A 358 -7.55 -36.27 30.45
C ALA A 358 -6.08 -36.56 30.09
N GLN A 359 -5.74 -36.41 28.81
CA GLN A 359 -4.36 -36.22 28.44
C GLN A 359 -3.90 -34.90 29.08
N VAL A 360 -3.03 -35.01 30.08
CA VAL A 360 -2.31 -33.90 30.67
C VAL A 360 -1.48 -33.25 29.55
N SER A 361 -2.02 -32.21 28.91
CA SER A 361 -1.28 -31.43 27.93
C SER A 361 -0.15 -30.70 28.67
N ALA A 362 1.09 -31.11 28.43
CA ALA A 362 2.25 -30.45 28.99
C ALA A 362 2.25 -28.96 28.58
N LEU A 363 2.49 -28.07 29.55
CA LEU A 363 2.55 -26.63 29.28
C LEU A 363 3.58 -26.34 28.17
N PRO A 364 3.28 -25.42 27.23
CA PRO A 364 4.22 -25.03 26.19
C PRO A 364 5.55 -24.55 26.79
N PRO A 365 6.70 -24.87 26.20
CA PRO A 365 7.99 -24.49 26.76
C PRO A 365 8.23 -22.97 26.66
N GLY A 366 9.07 -22.44 27.55
CA GLY A 366 9.37 -21.01 27.67
C GLY A 366 8.94 -20.42 29.00
N ARG A 367 9.29 -19.15 29.23
CA ARG A 367 9.00 -18.41 30.46
C ARG A 367 7.54 -17.97 30.56
N PHE A 368 6.88 -17.79 29.42
CA PHE A 368 5.50 -17.30 29.31
C PHE A 368 4.60 -18.30 28.56
N PRO A 369 4.35 -19.49 29.13
CA PRO A 369 3.45 -20.49 28.54
C PRO A 369 2.02 -19.96 28.36
N GLU A 370 1.57 -19.03 29.20
CA GLU A 370 0.26 -18.38 29.14
C GLU A 370 0.01 -17.63 27.82
N GLY A 371 1.08 -17.19 27.14
CA GLY A 371 0.98 -16.60 25.80
C GLY A 371 0.40 -17.54 24.76
N SER A 372 0.43 -18.86 25.01
CA SER A 372 -0.10 -19.89 24.12
C SER A 372 -1.26 -20.70 24.72
N THR A 373 -1.49 -20.65 26.03
CA THR A 373 -2.50 -21.52 26.69
C THR A 373 -3.82 -20.83 27.05
N ARG A 374 -3.87 -19.50 27.13
CA ARG A 374 -5.10 -18.75 27.43
C ARG A 374 -5.11 -17.38 26.78
N ARG A 375 -6.28 -16.76 26.65
CA ARG A 375 -6.36 -15.35 26.22
C ARG A 375 -5.80 -14.42 27.30
N LEU A 376 -4.94 -13.49 26.86
CA LEU A 376 -4.35 -12.43 27.67
C LEU A 376 -5.18 -11.14 27.57
N ARG A 377 -5.22 -10.38 28.66
CA ARG A 377 -5.80 -9.04 28.74
C ARG A 377 -4.71 -8.05 29.11
N ALA A 378 -4.92 -6.75 28.84
CA ALA A 378 -3.97 -5.70 29.24
C ALA A 378 -3.60 -5.76 30.74
N ALA A 379 -4.55 -6.12 31.61
CA ALA A 379 -4.31 -6.30 33.04
C ALA A 379 -3.31 -7.44 33.36
N ASP A 380 -3.25 -8.50 32.54
CA ASP A 380 -2.27 -9.58 32.68
C ASP A 380 -0.84 -9.11 32.36
N LEU A 381 -0.72 -8.08 31.52
CA LEU A 381 0.54 -7.56 31.00
C LEU A 381 1.06 -6.35 31.80
N ALA A 382 0.22 -5.71 32.59
CA ALA A 382 0.51 -4.47 33.30
C ALA A 382 1.75 -4.52 34.20
N ARG A 383 2.13 -5.70 34.71
CA ARG A 383 3.28 -5.90 35.61
C ARG A 383 4.58 -6.33 34.91
N LEU A 384 4.52 -6.65 33.63
CA LEU A 384 5.68 -7.09 32.85
C LEU A 384 6.47 -5.86 32.37
N SER A 385 7.78 -5.93 32.19
CA SER A 385 8.54 -4.85 31.55
C SER A 385 8.38 -4.86 30.02
N THR A 386 8.74 -3.78 29.30
CA THR A 386 8.75 -3.77 27.82
C THR A 386 9.65 -4.89 27.25
N GLN A 387 10.72 -5.23 27.97
CA GLN A 387 11.59 -6.36 27.63
C GLN A 387 10.88 -7.72 27.82
N ASP A 388 10.11 -7.88 28.90
CA ASP A 388 9.34 -9.10 29.15
C ASP A 388 8.19 -9.27 28.14
N LEU A 389 7.56 -8.17 27.72
CA LEU A 389 6.53 -8.18 26.68
C LEU A 389 7.12 -8.62 25.33
N ALA A 390 8.27 -8.07 24.96
CA ALA A 390 8.96 -8.47 23.74
C ALA A 390 9.41 -9.95 23.80
N GLU A 391 9.86 -10.42 24.96
CA GLU A 391 10.22 -11.82 25.18
C GLU A 391 8.99 -12.73 25.07
N MET A 392 7.87 -12.40 25.73
CA MET A 392 6.60 -13.13 25.66
C MET A 392 6.06 -13.21 24.23
N ARG A 393 6.08 -12.10 23.49
CA ARG A 393 5.67 -12.07 22.08
C ARG A 393 6.56 -12.96 21.23
N ASN A 394 7.88 -12.86 21.41
CA ASN A 394 8.83 -13.63 20.60
C ASN A 394 8.83 -15.13 21.00
N GLU A 395 8.54 -15.48 22.24
CA GLU A 395 8.38 -16.88 22.67
C GLU A 395 7.26 -17.60 21.90
N ILE A 396 6.14 -16.90 21.67
CA ILE A 396 5.04 -17.41 20.85
C ILE A 396 5.57 -17.78 19.46
N TYR A 397 6.30 -16.87 18.80
CA TYR A 397 6.90 -17.15 17.49
C TYR A 397 7.99 -18.24 17.53
N ALA A 398 8.80 -18.28 18.59
CA ALA A 398 9.87 -19.25 18.76
C ALA A 398 9.34 -20.68 18.86
N ARG A 399 8.19 -20.90 19.53
CA ARG A 399 7.54 -22.22 19.64
C ARG A 399 7.16 -22.82 18.29
N HIS A 400 6.93 -21.97 17.30
CA HIS A 400 6.59 -22.34 15.92
C HIS A 400 7.79 -22.31 14.97
N GLY A 401 9.01 -22.15 15.50
CA GLY A 401 10.24 -22.21 14.72
C GLY A 401 10.56 -20.94 13.95
N TYR A 402 10.03 -19.78 14.35
CA TYR A 402 10.39 -18.49 13.73
C TYR A 402 11.90 -18.24 13.80
N VAL A 403 12.52 -17.83 12.69
CA VAL A 403 13.96 -17.54 12.63
C VAL A 403 14.22 -16.07 12.96
N PHE A 404 14.79 -15.80 14.14
CA PHE A 404 15.09 -14.43 14.58
C PHE A 404 16.33 -13.86 13.89
N ARG A 405 16.20 -12.69 13.26
CA ARG A 405 17.33 -11.97 12.62
C ARG A 405 18.06 -11.02 13.56
N THR A 406 17.40 -10.55 14.62
CA THR A 406 18.03 -9.71 15.65
C THR A 406 18.97 -10.56 16.50
N ALA A 407 20.24 -10.17 16.60
CA ALA A 407 21.27 -10.91 17.34
C ALA A 407 20.87 -11.23 18.80
N ARG A 408 20.15 -10.31 19.46
CA ARG A 408 19.60 -10.50 20.82
C ARG A 408 18.67 -11.71 20.90
N TRP A 409 17.64 -11.75 20.06
CA TRP A 409 16.60 -12.80 20.11
C TRP A 409 17.10 -14.11 19.51
N SER A 410 17.91 -14.04 18.45
CA SER A 410 18.62 -15.21 17.92
C SER A 410 19.46 -15.88 19.00
N ARG A 411 20.31 -15.14 19.72
CA ARG A 411 21.15 -15.69 20.78
C ARG A 411 20.34 -16.20 21.96
N HIS A 412 19.30 -15.48 22.36
CA HIS A 412 18.45 -15.85 23.48
C HIS A 412 17.73 -17.17 23.24
N PHE A 413 17.06 -17.34 22.10
CA PHE A 413 16.31 -18.57 21.80
C PHE A 413 17.21 -19.73 21.35
N GLN A 414 18.35 -19.49 20.70
CA GLN A 414 19.32 -20.55 20.41
C GLN A 414 19.93 -21.18 21.67
N ALA A 415 19.89 -20.48 22.81
CA ALA A 415 20.36 -21.01 24.08
C ALA A 415 19.31 -21.91 24.78
N THR A 416 18.11 -22.08 24.23
CA THR A 416 17.07 -22.94 24.80
C THR A 416 16.98 -24.28 24.06
N ASP A 417 16.79 -25.38 24.81
CA ASP A 417 16.78 -26.73 24.23
C ASP A 417 15.52 -27.05 23.41
N TRP A 418 14.46 -26.24 23.58
CA TRP A 418 13.16 -26.44 22.93
C TRP A 418 13.00 -25.68 21.61
N TYR A 419 13.82 -24.66 21.36
CA TYR A 419 13.72 -23.85 20.16
C TYR A 419 14.33 -24.57 18.95
N ARG A 420 13.51 -24.80 17.93
CA ARG A 420 13.93 -25.40 16.65
C ARG A 420 13.61 -24.44 15.50
N PRO A 421 14.58 -23.65 15.01
CA PRO A 421 14.35 -22.74 13.90
C PRO A 421 13.94 -23.52 12.64
N ASN A 422 12.87 -23.10 11.99
CA ASN A 422 12.38 -23.66 10.74
C ASN A 422 12.84 -22.77 9.56
N PRO A 423 13.80 -23.22 8.73
CA PRO A 423 14.34 -22.42 7.62
C PRO A 423 13.34 -22.08 6.53
N SER A 424 12.20 -22.78 6.45
CA SER A 424 11.13 -22.47 5.49
C SER A 424 10.40 -21.15 5.79
N GLY A 425 10.53 -20.61 7.01
CA GLY A 425 10.05 -19.29 7.39
C GLY A 425 8.54 -19.17 7.66
N THR A 426 7.74 -20.20 7.37
CA THR A 426 6.30 -20.19 7.63
C THR A 426 6.01 -20.58 9.09
N VAL A 427 5.37 -19.67 9.82
CA VAL A 427 4.96 -19.83 11.23
C VAL A 427 3.45 -19.72 11.32
N THR A 428 2.80 -20.79 11.79
CA THR A 428 1.35 -20.84 11.94
C THR A 428 0.98 -20.75 13.41
N LEU A 429 0.51 -19.58 13.85
CA LEU A 429 0.07 -19.36 15.22
C LEU A 429 -1.37 -19.85 15.42
N THR A 430 -1.68 -20.37 16.61
CA THR A 430 -3.06 -20.68 17.02
C THR A 430 -3.90 -19.40 17.15
N PRO A 431 -5.24 -19.47 17.07
CA PRO A 431 -6.10 -18.30 17.25
C PRO A 431 -5.90 -17.58 18.59
N VAL A 432 -5.58 -18.33 19.66
CA VAL A 432 -5.27 -17.77 20.97
C VAL A 432 -3.96 -16.98 20.94
N GLU A 433 -2.93 -17.54 20.32
CA GLU A 433 -1.63 -16.89 20.16
C GLU A 433 -1.70 -15.64 19.27
N GLN A 434 -2.46 -15.68 18.17
CA GLN A 434 -2.67 -14.51 17.31
C GLN A 434 -3.32 -13.36 18.08
N ALA A 435 -4.38 -13.65 18.86
CA ALA A 435 -5.04 -12.66 19.70
C ALA A 435 -4.11 -12.11 20.78
N ASN A 436 -3.30 -12.98 21.39
CA ASN A 436 -2.35 -12.59 22.43
C ASN A 436 -1.22 -11.71 21.89
N VAL A 437 -0.67 -12.04 20.71
CA VAL A 437 0.35 -11.20 20.05
C VAL A 437 -0.18 -9.80 19.82
N ALA A 438 -1.41 -9.65 19.32
CA ALA A 438 -2.02 -8.34 19.09
C ALA A 438 -2.15 -7.53 20.40
N VAL A 439 -2.56 -8.16 21.50
CA VAL A 439 -2.68 -7.51 22.81
C VAL A 439 -1.31 -7.14 23.37
N ILE A 440 -0.30 -8.00 23.24
CA ILE A 440 1.07 -7.72 23.68
C ILE A 440 1.66 -6.54 22.89
N GLN A 441 1.49 -6.52 21.56
CA GLN A 441 1.98 -5.42 20.71
C GLN A 441 1.26 -4.10 20.95
N ALA A 442 -0.02 -4.13 21.33
CA ALA A 442 -0.73 -2.92 21.75
C ALA A 442 -0.15 -2.37 23.06
N GLU A 443 0.17 -3.25 24.01
CA GLU A 443 0.78 -2.89 25.30
C GLU A 443 2.25 -2.45 25.18
N GLU A 444 3.01 -2.99 24.23
CA GLU A 444 4.37 -2.52 23.91
C GLU A 444 4.35 -1.09 23.36
N ARG A 445 3.36 -0.76 22.52
CA ARG A 445 3.21 0.59 21.92
C ARG A 445 2.68 1.63 22.89
N SER A 446 1.97 1.22 23.93
CA SER A 446 1.44 2.15 24.94
C SER A 446 2.49 2.61 25.94
N ARG A 447 3.70 2.03 25.90
CA ARG A 447 4.78 2.29 26.86
C ARG A 447 5.89 3.14 26.23
N PRO A 448 6.40 4.15 26.97
CA PRO A 448 7.40 5.08 26.47
C PRO A 448 8.79 4.45 26.29
#